data_AF-A0A7C1W1K5-F1
#
_entry.id   AF-A0A7C1W1K5-F1
#
_cell.length_a   1.000
_cell.length_b   1.000
_cell.length_c   1.000
_cell.angle_alpha   90.00
_cell.angle_beta   90.00
_cell.angle_gamma   90.00
#
_symmetry.space_group_name_H-M   'P 1'
#
loop_
_entity.id
_entity.type
_entity.pdbx_description
1 polymer ?
#
loop_
_entity_poly.entity_id
_entity_poly.type
_entity_poly.pdbx_seq_one_letter_code
_entity_poly.pdbx_strand_id
1 'polypeptide(L)' 'MDDIWIEKYRPRTLDEVIGQKPIVERLKAYVKTKNVPHLIFAGPAGTGKTTS' A
#
# COMPACT_ATOMS: atom_id res chain seq x y z
N MET A 1 -21.39 9.77 14.26
CA MET A 1 -19.96 9.93 13.91
C MET A 1 -19.81 9.24 12.58
N ASP A 2 -20.01 10.00 11.51
CA ASP A 2 -19.94 9.47 10.14
C ASP A 2 -18.50 9.08 9.84
N ASP A 3 -18.16 7.81 10.02
CA ASP A 3 -16.91 7.27 9.51
C ASP A 3 -16.92 7.45 7.99
N ILE A 4 -16.14 8.43 7.53
CA ILE A 4 -15.90 8.68 6.11
C ILE A 4 -15.44 7.35 5.50
N TRP A 5 -16.15 6.88 4.46
CA TRP A 5 -15.95 5.53 3.90
C TRP A 5 -14.49 5.27 3.51
N ILE A 6 -13.75 6.33 3.19
CA ILE A 6 -12.31 6.30 2.91
C ILE A 6 -11.51 5.72 4.08
N GLU A 7 -11.80 6.14 5.32
CA GLU A 7 -11.12 5.60 6.51
C GLU A 7 -11.63 4.21 6.87
N LYS A 8 -12.93 3.97 6.69
CA LYS A 8 -13.54 2.67 6.96
C LYS A 8 -12.97 1.54 6.09
N TYR A 9 -12.71 1.84 4.82
CA TYR A 9 -12.18 0.88 3.83
C TYR A 9 -10.70 1.10 3.52
N ARG A 10 -9.98 1.88 4.33
CA ARG A 10 -8.53 2.05 4.18
C ARG A 10 -7.84 0.69 4.33
N PRO A 11 -7.12 0.18 3.32
CA PRO A 11 -6.38 -1.07 3.43
C PRO A 11 -5.44 -1.08 4.64
N ARG A 12 -5.47 -2.17 5.40
CA ARG A 12 -4.61 -2.40 6.58
C ARG A 12 -3.45 -3.33 6.28
N THR A 13 -3.55 -4.09 5.20
CA THR A 13 -2.54 -5.05 4.77
C THR A 13 -2.23 -4.85 3.28
N LEU A 14 -1.04 -5.27 2.85
CA LEU A 14 -0.63 -5.23 1.45
C LEU A 14 -1.57 -6.07 0.54
N ASP A 15 -2.23 -7.08 1.09
CA ASP A 15 -3.19 -7.92 0.37
C ASP A 15 -4.53 -7.21 0.06
N GLU A 16 -4.88 -6.20 0.84
CA GLU A 16 -6.09 -5.38 0.65
C GLU A 16 -5.88 -4.26 -0.39
N VAL A 17 -4.65 -4.03 -0.84
CA VAL A 17 -4.33 -2.99 -1.85
C VAL A 17 -4.73 -3.47 -3.25
N ILE A 18 -5.72 -2.81 -3.84
CA ILE A 18 -6.24 -3.14 -5.17
C ILE A 18 -5.54 -2.29 -6.25
N GLY A 19 -5.26 -2.91 -7.41
CA GLY A 19 -4.78 -2.22 -8.61
C GLY A 19 -3.26 -2.09 -8.75
N GLN A 20 -2.48 -2.41 -7.71
CA GLN A 20 -1.01 -2.29 -7.68
C GLN A 20 -0.28 -3.63 -7.51
N LYS A 21 -0.80 -4.71 -8.12
CA LYS A 21 -0.29 -6.09 -7.93
C LYS A 21 1.23 -6.23 -8.07
N PRO A 22 1.90 -5.69 -9.11
CA PRO A 22 3.35 -5.84 -9.25
C PRO A 22 4.14 -5.16 -8.13
N ILE A 23 3.63 -4.04 -7.60
CA ILE A 23 4.26 -3.29 -6.50
C ILE A 23 4.11 -4.05 -5.20
N VAL A 24 2.90 -4.52 -4.90
CA VAL A 24 2.59 -5.31 -3.70
C VAL A 24 3.48 -6.55 -3.62
N GLU A 25 3.60 -7.31 -4.70
CA GLU A 25 4.44 -8.51 -4.72
C GLU A 25 5.93 -8.20 -4.51
N ARG A 26 6.40 -7.07 -5.04
CA ARG A 26 7.79 -6.63 -4.85
C ARG A 26 8.05 -6.19 -3.40
N LEU A 27 7.11 -5.48 -2.78
CA LEU A 27 7.18 -5.11 -1.36
C LEU A 27 7.20 -6.35 -0.45
N LYS A 28 6.32 -7.33 -0.71
CA LYS A 28 6.31 -8.62 0.00
C LYS A 28 7.64 -9.36 -0.12
N ALA A 29 8.26 -9.35 -1.30
CA ALA A 29 9.57 -9.96 -1.52
C ALA A 29 10.68 -9.27 -0.69
N TYR A 30 10.68 -7.94 -0.60
CA TYR A 30 11.62 -7.19 0.25
C TYR A 30 11.47 -7.53 1.73
N VAL A 31 10.24 -7.62 2.22
CA VAL A 31 9.96 -8.03 3.61
C VAL A 31 10.42 -9.46 3.86
N LYS A 32 10.11 -10.41 2.95
CA LYS A 32 10.50 -11.81 3.07
C LYS A 32 12.03 -12.00 3.09
N THR A 33 12.74 -11.19 2.31
CA THR A 33 14.21 -11.21 2.26
C THR A 33 14.87 -10.38 3.36
N LYS A 34 14.08 -9.69 4.20
CA LYS A 34 14.54 -8.73 5.21
C LYS A 34 15.51 -7.67 4.66
N ASN A 35 15.34 -7.34 3.38
CA ASN A 35 16.17 -6.37 2.66
C ASN A 35 15.25 -5.33 2.02
N VAL A 36 14.85 -4.35 2.83
CA VAL A 36 14.00 -3.24 2.40
C VAL A 36 14.89 -2.04 2.09
N PRO A 37 15.06 -1.66 0.81
CA PRO A 37 15.83 -0.48 0.46
C PRO A 37 15.08 0.81 0.85
N HIS A 38 15.73 1.97 0.69
CA HIS A 38 15.01 3.24 0.74
C HIS A 38 14.05 3.34 -0.45
N LEU A 39 12.78 3.64 -0.17
CA LEU A 39 11.70 3.69 -1.15
C LEU A 39 11.15 5.12 -1.24
N ILE A 40 10.79 5.55 -2.46
CA ILE A 40 10.04 6.78 -2.71
C ILE A 40 8.76 6.38 -3.45
N PHE A 41 7.60 6.67 -2.85
CA PHE A 41 6.30 6.42 -3.47
C PHE A 41 5.80 7.70 -4.15
N ALA A 42 5.65 7.67 -5.47
CA ALA A 42 5.20 8.81 -6.28
C ALA A 42 3.99 8.45 -7.15
N GLY A 43 3.12 9.43 -7.42
CA GLY A 43 1.92 9.26 -8.25
C GLY A 43 0.73 10.15 -7.83
N PRO A 44 -0.35 10.17 -8.62
CA PRO A 44 -1.54 11.01 -8.40
C PRO A 44 -2.19 10.84 -7.02
N ALA A 45 -2.97 11.81 -6.56
CA ALA A 45 -3.68 11.70 -5.27
C ALA A 45 -4.63 10.48 -5.26
N GLY A 46 -4.76 9.81 -4.10
CA GLY A 46 -5.67 8.67 -3.94
C GLY A 46 -5.19 7.31 -4.47
N THR A 47 -3.94 7.18 -4.95
CA THR A 47 -3.42 5.93 -5.54
C THR A 47 -2.79 4.94 -4.56
N GLY A 48 -3.02 5.09 -3.25
CA GLY A 48 -2.53 4.14 -2.23
C GLY A 48 -1.09 4.33 -1.74
N LYS A 49 -0.41 5.43 -2.10
CA LYS A 49 0.99 5.72 -1.70
C LYS A 49 1.22 5.76 -0.19
N THR A 50 0.26 6.31 0.56
CA THR A 50 0.34 6.47 2.02
C THR A 50 -0.32 5.28 2.75
N THR A 51 -0.90 4.35 1.99
CA THR A 51 -1.68 3.21 2.48
C THR A 51 -1.02 1.88 2.09
N SER A 52 0.32 1.88 1.99
CA SER A 52 1.14 0.68 1.76
C SER A 52 1.48 -0.02 3.07
#